data_AF-A0A7S1WD06-F1
#
_entry.id   AF-A0A7S1WD06-F1
#
_cell.length_a   1.000
_cell.length_b   1.000
_cell.length_c   1.000
_cell.angle_alpha   90.00
_cell.angle_beta   90.00
_cell.angle_gamma   90.00
#
_symmetry.space_group_name_H-M   'P 1'
#
loop_
_entity.id
_entity.type
_entity.pdbx_description
1 polymer ?
#
loop_
_entity_poly.entity_id
_entity_poly.type
_entity_poly.pdbx_seq_one_letter_code
_entity_poly.pdbx_strand_id
1 'polypeptide(L)'
;GGMCWGPTIFDPLIRAEKFNWKLGGVAVLILVVLSSFLIWNLILGIYVRQVTLISKKYDNEEEQEALFDGENSVKHMRALLDQMDLDQDGCISKKELRVLMDDEETLSVLRLGPQEVSVLHASLETESGGRVSISDFLFGVLKLTGASKTLDMLSIDYRQKALLRCITQLEKSSAGQLDALSADLDALYAYAAYLDRRIKALHKSVAKAKTDLLMEIERMGRLAERERRQAQQNQMLVDARRRQDNLEVRSKLEGQLDSLQAELGHLSRERQLQCLTSEGGIEVAAIRKAVRVRLDREVGPWLDRELASLKLAA
;
A
#
# COMPACT_ATOMS: atom_id res chain seq x y z
N GLY A 1 4.34 21.82 -94.17
CA GLY A 1 4.99 21.30 -95.38
C GLY A 1 5.44 19.88 -95.12
N GLY A 2 4.71 18.90 -95.63
CA GLY A 2 5.13 17.50 -95.58
C GLY A 2 5.72 17.15 -96.94
N MET A 3 7.04 16.96 -97.03
CA MET A 3 7.59 16.24 -98.17
C MET A 3 7.03 14.82 -98.14
N CYS A 4 6.60 14.26 -99.27
CA CYS A 4 6.14 12.88 -99.32
C CYS A 4 7.35 11.95 -99.25
N TRP A 5 7.67 11.44 -98.06
CA TRP A 5 8.82 10.54 -97.85
C TRP A 5 8.71 9.23 -98.63
N GLY A 6 7.48 8.82 -98.97
CA GLY A 6 7.17 7.59 -99.69
C GLY A 6 7.97 7.43 -100.99
N PRO A 7 7.65 8.21 -102.03
CA PRO A 7 8.28 8.03 -103.35
C PRO A 7 9.75 8.45 -103.40
N THR A 8 10.17 9.42 -102.57
CA THR A 8 11.51 10.01 -102.70
C THR A 8 12.58 9.32 -101.84
N ILE A 9 12.20 8.75 -100.68
CA ILE A 9 13.15 8.20 -99.70
C ILE A 9 12.86 6.72 -99.43
N PHE A 10 11.60 6.33 -99.24
CA PHE A 10 11.24 4.95 -98.90
C PHE A 10 11.30 3.99 -100.09
N ASP A 11 10.74 4.37 -101.23
CA ASP A 11 10.75 3.55 -102.45
C ASP A 11 12.15 3.12 -102.90
N PRO A 12 13.17 4.00 -102.96
CA PRO A 12 14.53 3.59 -103.31
C PRO A 12 15.19 2.70 -102.23
N LEU A 13 14.89 2.91 -100.95
CA LEU A 13 15.45 2.08 -99.86
C LEU A 13 14.89 0.65 -99.87
N ILE A 14 13.59 0.51 -100.16
CA ILE A 14 12.91 -0.79 -100.19
C ILE A 14 13.26 -1.58 -101.47
N ARG A 15 13.49 -0.89 -102.59
CA ARG A 15 13.86 -1.52 -103.87
C ARG A 15 15.36 -1.83 -104.02
N ALA A 16 16.22 -1.35 -103.12
CA ALA A 16 17.65 -1.63 -103.18
C ALA A 16 17.94 -3.15 -103.11
N GLU A 17 18.79 -3.68 -103.99
CA GLU A 17 19.06 -5.13 -104.07
C GLU A 17 19.73 -5.71 -102.82
N LYS A 18 20.59 -4.93 -102.15
CA LYS A 18 21.32 -5.43 -100.98
C LYS A 18 20.39 -5.50 -99.77
N PHE A 19 20.36 -6.67 -99.15
CA PHE A 19 19.55 -6.98 -97.97
C PHE A 19 19.67 -5.93 -96.84
N ASN A 20 20.88 -5.41 -96.59
CA ASN A 20 21.13 -4.41 -95.54
C ASN A 20 20.35 -3.10 -95.76
N TRP A 21 20.14 -2.67 -97.01
CA TRP A 21 19.38 -1.45 -97.32
C TRP A 21 17.87 -1.64 -97.13
N LYS A 22 17.35 -2.82 -97.51
CA LYS A 22 15.95 -3.20 -97.25
C LYS A 22 15.64 -3.23 -95.76
N LEU A 23 16.54 -3.82 -94.97
CA LEU A 23 16.41 -3.85 -93.51
C LEU A 23 16.42 -2.43 -92.92
N GLY A 24 17.28 -1.55 -93.44
CA GLY A 24 17.28 -0.12 -93.09
C GLY A 24 15.94 0.55 -93.39
N GLY A 25 15.32 0.27 -94.53
CA GLY A 25 14.02 0.84 -94.91
C GLY A 25 12.89 0.41 -93.99
N VAL A 26 12.84 -0.88 -93.66
CA VAL A 26 11.86 -1.42 -92.70
C VAL A 26 12.10 -0.84 -91.31
N ALA A 27 13.35 -0.72 -90.86
CA ALA A 27 13.68 -0.13 -89.57
C ALA A 27 13.24 1.34 -89.48
N VAL A 28 13.46 2.15 -90.53
CA VAL A 28 12.99 3.54 -90.59
C VAL A 28 11.46 3.61 -90.60
N LEU A 29 10.77 2.71 -91.30
CA LEU A 29 9.31 2.66 -91.31
C LEU A 29 8.73 2.35 -89.92
N ILE A 30 9.30 1.33 -89.25
CA ILE A 30 8.93 0.98 -87.87
C ILE A 30 9.18 2.17 -86.95
N LEU A 31 10.32 2.85 -87.08
CA LEU A 31 10.65 4.02 -86.28
C LEU A 31 9.67 5.18 -86.50
N VAL A 32 9.25 5.44 -87.74
CA VAL A 32 8.24 6.49 -88.04
C VAL A 32 6.88 6.13 -87.45
N VAL A 33 6.42 4.90 -87.63
CA VAL A 33 5.12 4.44 -87.06
C VAL A 33 5.17 4.49 -85.53
N LEU A 34 6.27 4.00 -84.93
CA LEU A 34 6.46 3.98 -83.48
C LEU A 34 6.58 5.39 -82.91
N SER A 35 7.32 6.30 -83.55
CA SER A 35 7.40 7.70 -83.13
C SER A 35 6.04 8.40 -83.21
N SER A 36 5.25 8.14 -84.26
CA SER A 36 3.91 8.71 -84.41
C SER A 36 2.96 8.19 -83.31
N PHE A 37 3.04 6.90 -83.00
CA PHE A 37 2.27 6.30 -81.89
C PHE A 37 2.69 6.85 -80.52
N LEU A 38 4.00 7.03 -80.29
CA LEU A 38 4.52 7.64 -79.07
C LEU A 38 4.05 9.08 -78.90
N ILE A 39 4.07 9.88 -79.98
CA ILE A 39 3.58 11.26 -79.95
C ILE A 39 2.08 11.30 -79.66
N TRP A 40 1.28 10.45 -80.29
CA TRP A 40 -0.17 10.38 -80.00
C TRP A 40 -0.47 10.00 -78.56
N ASN A 41 0.24 9.00 -78.01
CA ASN A 41 0.06 8.61 -76.62
C ASN A 41 0.53 9.70 -75.64
N LEU A 42 1.59 10.43 -75.98
CA LEU A 42 2.04 11.58 -75.20
C LEU A 42 0.97 12.68 -75.19
N ILE A 43 0.41 13.03 -76.35
CA ILE A 43 -0.65 14.03 -76.47
C ILE A 43 -1.88 13.58 -75.68
N LEU A 44 -2.30 12.32 -75.83
CA LEU A 44 -3.44 11.77 -75.10
C LEU A 44 -3.20 11.81 -73.59
N GLY A 45 -1.99 11.44 -73.14
CA GLY A 45 -1.61 11.51 -71.72
C GLY A 45 -1.65 12.94 -71.17
N ILE A 46 -1.18 13.93 -71.93
CA ILE A 46 -1.26 15.35 -71.55
C ILE A 46 -2.72 15.80 -71.49
N TYR A 47 -3.53 15.42 -72.49
CA TYR A 47 -4.94 15.81 -72.54
C TYR A 47 -5.73 15.24 -71.38
N VAL A 48 -5.57 13.94 -71.08
CA VAL A 48 -6.19 13.30 -69.91
C VAL A 48 -5.77 14.03 -68.64
N ARG A 49 -4.48 14.34 -68.47
CA ARG A 49 -3.99 15.07 -67.30
C ARG A 49 -4.61 16.47 -67.18
N GLN A 50 -4.74 17.20 -68.29
CA GLN A 50 -5.37 18.52 -68.31
C GLN A 50 -6.86 18.43 -67.95
N VAL A 51 -7.60 17.49 -68.55
CA VAL A 51 -9.02 17.27 -68.24
C VAL A 51 -9.21 16.90 -66.77
N THR A 52 -8.39 15.99 -66.21
CA THR A 52 -8.47 15.62 -64.79
C THR A 52 -8.14 16.80 -63.87
N LEU A 53 -7.16 17.64 -64.23
CA LEU A 53 -6.82 18.83 -63.45
C LEU A 53 -7.95 19.87 -63.46
N ILE A 54 -8.59 20.06 -64.61
CA ILE A 54 -9.69 21.00 -64.76
C ILE A 54 -10.92 20.50 -63.99
N SER A 55 -11.26 19.21 -64.09
CA SER A 55 -12.35 18.59 -63.32
C SER A 55 -12.15 18.80 -61.82
N LYS A 56 -10.94 18.52 -61.30
CA LYS A 56 -10.64 18.72 -59.86
C LYS A 56 -10.75 20.17 -59.41
N LYS A 57 -10.43 21.14 -60.28
CA LYS A 57 -10.58 22.56 -59.94
C LYS A 57 -12.04 22.96 -59.87
N TYR A 58 -12.85 22.54 -60.84
CA TYR A 58 -14.29 22.81 -60.82
C TYR A 58 -14.98 22.15 -59.63
N ASP A 59 -14.65 20.88 -59.31
CA ASP A 59 -15.23 20.19 -58.14
C ASP A 59 -14.91 20.95 -56.84
N ASN A 60 -13.67 21.43 -56.68
CA ASN A 60 -13.27 22.18 -55.49
C ASN A 60 -13.91 23.58 -55.42
N GLU A 61 -14.05 24.27 -56.55
CA GLU A 61 -14.68 25.60 -56.62
C GLU A 61 -16.18 25.49 -56.32
N GLU A 62 -16.87 24.48 -56.86
CA GLU A 62 -18.28 24.19 -56.58
C GLU A 62 -18.48 23.82 -55.10
N GLU A 63 -17.59 23.00 -54.53
CA GLU A 63 -17.61 22.70 -53.09
C GLU A 63 -17.38 23.96 -52.24
N GLN A 64 -16.47 24.84 -52.64
CA GLN A 64 -16.15 26.06 -51.90
C GLN A 64 -17.30 27.08 -51.96
N GLU A 65 -17.95 27.23 -53.12
CA GLU A 65 -19.13 28.10 -53.28
C GLU A 65 -20.31 27.56 -52.45
N ALA A 66 -20.54 26.25 -52.49
CA ALA A 66 -21.56 25.60 -51.66
C ALA A 66 -21.30 25.76 -50.15
N LEU A 67 -20.04 25.76 -49.72
CA LEU A 67 -19.67 26.04 -48.32
C LEU A 67 -19.94 27.50 -47.93
N PHE A 68 -19.60 28.46 -48.78
CA PHE A 68 -19.79 29.89 -48.52
C PHE A 68 -21.29 30.27 -48.47
N ASP A 69 -22.08 29.72 -49.39
CA ASP A 69 -23.54 29.88 -49.39
C ASP A 69 -24.17 29.23 -48.15
N GLY A 70 -23.65 28.08 -47.73
CA GLY A 70 -24.02 27.44 -46.47
C GLY A 70 -23.75 28.33 -45.26
N GLU A 71 -22.56 28.92 -45.15
CA GLU A 71 -22.20 29.81 -44.05
C GLU A 71 -23.08 31.07 -43.99
N ASN A 72 -23.35 31.69 -45.15
CA ASN A 72 -24.21 32.88 -45.20
C ASN A 72 -25.65 32.54 -44.85
N SER A 73 -26.16 31.40 -45.31
CA SER A 73 -27.48 30.89 -44.93
C SER A 73 -27.58 30.64 -43.42
N VAL A 74 -26.57 30.01 -42.81
CA VAL A 74 -26.49 29.79 -41.35
C VAL A 74 -26.46 31.11 -40.58
N LYS A 75 -25.65 32.08 -41.01
CA LYS A 75 -25.59 33.42 -40.38
C LYS A 75 -26.93 34.14 -40.48
N HIS A 76 -27.60 34.04 -41.63
CA HIS A 76 -28.90 34.67 -41.82
C HIS A 76 -30.00 34.02 -40.96
N MET A 77 -30.06 32.68 -40.94
CA MET A 77 -30.96 31.94 -40.06
C MET A 77 -30.72 32.28 -38.58
N ARG A 78 -29.45 32.37 -38.16
CA ARG A 78 -29.11 32.77 -36.79
C ARG A 78 -29.58 34.18 -36.48
N ALA A 79 -29.34 35.14 -37.37
CA ALA A 79 -29.77 36.52 -37.18
C ALA A 79 -31.31 36.63 -37.06
N LEU A 80 -32.06 35.81 -37.81
CA LEU A 80 -33.51 35.73 -37.68
C LEU A 80 -33.94 35.14 -36.34
N LEU A 81 -33.30 34.06 -35.88
CA LEU A 81 -33.60 33.48 -34.57
C LEU A 81 -33.25 34.44 -33.42
N ASP A 82 -32.14 35.17 -33.52
CA ASP A 82 -31.74 36.20 -32.56
C ASP A 82 -32.72 37.41 -32.56
N GLN A 83 -33.39 37.70 -33.68
CA GLN A 83 -34.44 38.73 -33.75
C GLN A 83 -35.77 38.28 -33.13
N MET A 84 -36.01 36.97 -33.11
CA MET A 84 -37.22 36.35 -32.55
C MET A 84 -37.14 36.12 -31.04
N ASP A 85 -35.92 36.12 -30.50
CA ASP A 85 -35.64 36.14 -29.07
C ASP A 85 -35.95 37.55 -28.51
N LEU A 86 -37.17 37.74 -28.02
CA LEU A 86 -37.68 39.03 -27.57
C LEU A 86 -37.11 39.42 -26.20
N ASP A 87 -36.79 38.43 -25.37
CA ASP A 87 -36.23 38.64 -24.03
C ASP A 87 -34.68 38.59 -23.98
N GLN A 88 -34.04 38.27 -25.11
CA GLN A 88 -32.59 38.20 -25.30
C GLN A 88 -31.91 37.22 -24.33
N ASP A 89 -32.62 36.16 -23.95
CA ASP A 89 -32.11 35.15 -23.03
C ASP A 89 -31.25 34.07 -23.73
N GLY A 90 -31.14 34.13 -25.07
CA GLY A 90 -30.41 33.18 -25.90
C GLY A 90 -31.16 31.87 -26.13
N CYS A 91 -32.43 31.80 -25.76
CA CYS A 91 -33.31 30.65 -25.89
C CYS A 91 -34.59 31.03 -26.64
N ILE A 92 -35.30 30.01 -27.13
CA ILE A 92 -36.59 30.16 -27.79
C ILE A 92 -37.64 29.51 -26.90
N SER A 93 -38.51 30.33 -26.33
CA SER A 93 -39.65 29.88 -25.54
C SER A 93 -40.80 29.43 -26.45
N LYS A 94 -41.73 28.62 -25.91
CA LYS A 94 -42.96 28.22 -26.62
C LYS A 94 -43.82 29.39 -27.10
N LYS A 95 -43.66 30.59 -26.51
CA LYS A 95 -44.40 31.79 -26.91
C LYS A 95 -43.75 32.43 -28.14
N GLU A 96 -42.43 32.59 -28.13
CA GLU A 96 -41.67 33.10 -29.29
C GLU A 96 -41.78 32.14 -30.47
N LEU A 97 -41.79 30.83 -30.21
CA LEU A 97 -42.01 29.83 -31.25
C LEU A 97 -43.38 29.99 -31.94
N ARG A 98 -44.44 30.36 -31.22
CA ARG A 98 -45.75 30.62 -31.83
C ARG A 98 -45.72 31.86 -32.71
N VAL A 99 -45.02 32.91 -32.29
CA VAL A 99 -44.81 34.12 -33.10
C VAL A 99 -44.02 33.76 -34.37
N LEU A 100 -42.97 32.94 -34.26
CA LEU A 100 -42.22 32.41 -35.40
C LEU A 100 -43.09 31.59 -36.35
N MET A 101 -44.04 30.80 -35.82
CA MET A 101 -44.97 30.00 -36.64
C MET A 101 -46.02 30.84 -37.38
N ASP A 102 -46.33 32.04 -36.87
CA ASP A 102 -47.26 32.97 -37.52
C ASP A 102 -46.58 33.84 -38.59
N ASP A 103 -45.24 33.92 -38.59
CA ASP A 103 -44.45 34.67 -39.56
C ASP A 103 -43.98 33.79 -40.74
N GLU A 104 -44.77 33.80 -41.81
CA GLU A 104 -44.52 33.02 -43.02
C GLU A 104 -43.19 33.36 -43.71
N GLU A 105 -42.70 34.61 -43.57
CA GLU A 105 -41.42 35.02 -44.16
C GLU A 105 -40.26 34.28 -43.49
N THR A 106 -40.25 34.20 -42.15
CA THR A 106 -39.19 33.48 -41.43
C THR A 106 -39.24 31.97 -41.63
N LEU A 107 -40.43 31.38 -41.70
CA LEU A 107 -40.59 29.96 -42.02
C LEU A 107 -40.06 29.63 -43.43
N SER A 108 -40.25 30.53 -44.39
CA SER A 108 -39.73 30.37 -45.76
C SER A 108 -38.19 30.35 -45.79
N VAL A 109 -37.54 31.18 -44.97
CA VAL A 109 -36.07 31.23 -44.86
C VAL A 109 -35.54 29.98 -44.16
N LEU A 110 -36.22 29.50 -43.12
CA LEU A 110 -35.88 28.27 -42.42
C LEU A 110 -36.19 27.01 -43.24
N ARG A 111 -36.97 27.13 -44.31
CA ARG A 111 -37.44 26.01 -45.16
C ARG A 111 -38.15 24.91 -44.35
N LEU A 112 -38.90 25.29 -43.32
CA LEU A 112 -39.64 24.37 -42.46
C LEU A 112 -41.10 24.76 -42.37
N GLY A 113 -41.97 23.74 -42.28
CA GLY A 113 -43.38 23.96 -41.97
C GLY A 113 -43.61 24.31 -40.50
N PRO A 114 -44.72 25.00 -40.16
CA PRO A 114 -45.03 25.37 -38.78
C PRO A 114 -45.17 24.13 -37.87
N GLN A 115 -45.71 23.03 -38.40
CA GLN A 115 -45.81 21.76 -37.66
C GLN A 115 -44.43 21.15 -37.39
N GLU A 116 -43.52 21.21 -38.36
CA GLU A 116 -42.16 20.68 -38.22
C GLU A 116 -41.37 21.46 -37.17
N VAL A 117 -41.51 22.79 -37.16
CA VAL A 117 -40.94 23.69 -36.16
C VAL A 117 -41.42 23.34 -34.75
N SER A 118 -42.73 23.10 -34.58
CA SER A 118 -43.29 22.69 -33.29
C SER A 118 -42.78 21.32 -32.83
N VAL A 119 -42.69 20.35 -33.73
CA VAL A 119 -42.16 19.00 -33.42
C VAL A 119 -40.66 19.08 -33.09
N LEU A 120 -39.92 19.90 -33.83
CA LEU A 120 -38.50 20.10 -33.60
C LEU A 120 -38.25 20.70 -32.22
N HIS A 121 -38.96 21.77 -31.85
CA HIS A 121 -38.85 22.40 -30.53
C HIS A 121 -39.13 21.40 -29.41
N ALA A 122 -40.22 20.65 -29.53
CA ALA A 122 -40.58 19.61 -28.56
C ALA A 122 -39.54 18.48 -28.47
N SER A 123 -38.82 18.19 -29.56
CA SER A 123 -37.77 17.16 -29.58
C SER A 123 -36.45 17.63 -28.95
N LEU A 124 -36.18 18.94 -28.93
CA LEU A 124 -34.96 19.53 -28.41
C LEU A 124 -35.09 20.02 -26.96
N GLU A 125 -36.32 20.19 -26.47
CA GLU A 125 -36.63 20.52 -25.07
C GLU A 125 -36.10 19.43 -24.13
N THR A 126 -34.89 19.63 -23.61
CA THR A 126 -34.23 18.72 -22.66
C THR A 126 -34.45 19.13 -21.22
N GLU A 127 -34.78 20.40 -20.98
CA GLU A 127 -35.08 20.95 -19.66
C GLU A 127 -36.58 21.15 -19.46
N SER A 128 -37.05 20.98 -18.22
CA SER A 128 -38.46 21.11 -17.82
C SER A 128 -39.05 22.54 -17.94
N GLY A 129 -38.30 23.47 -18.54
CA GLY A 129 -38.64 24.89 -18.65
C GLY A 129 -39.32 25.31 -19.94
N GLY A 130 -39.47 24.45 -20.95
CA GLY A 130 -40.08 24.87 -22.23
C GLY A 130 -39.23 25.83 -23.06
N ARG A 131 -37.92 25.86 -22.82
CA ARG A 131 -36.95 26.69 -23.53
C ARG A 131 -35.95 25.80 -24.25
N VAL A 132 -35.53 26.22 -25.44
CA VAL A 132 -34.50 25.56 -26.24
C VAL A 132 -33.48 26.61 -26.62
N SER A 133 -32.19 26.36 -26.39
CA SER A 133 -31.12 27.29 -26.81
C SER A 133 -31.21 27.57 -28.31
N ILE A 134 -31.00 28.82 -28.73
CA ILE A 134 -30.98 29.21 -30.15
C ILE A 134 -29.97 28.35 -30.93
N SER A 135 -28.83 28.00 -30.31
CA SER A 135 -27.82 27.13 -30.93
C SER A 135 -28.36 25.74 -31.26
N ASP A 136 -29.14 25.17 -30.35
CA ASP A 136 -29.64 23.81 -30.45
C ASP A 136 -30.81 23.75 -31.42
N PHE A 137 -31.65 24.79 -31.38
CA PHE A 137 -32.73 24.98 -32.34
C PHE A 137 -32.19 25.16 -33.77
N LEU A 138 -31.22 26.06 -33.98
CA LEU A 138 -30.54 26.26 -35.27
C LEU A 138 -29.92 24.96 -35.79
N PHE A 139 -29.26 24.20 -34.91
CA PHE A 139 -28.69 22.91 -35.26
C PHE A 139 -29.78 21.89 -35.67
N GLY A 140 -30.91 21.89 -34.97
CA GLY A 140 -32.08 21.11 -35.32
C GLY A 140 -32.66 21.46 -36.70
N VAL A 141 -32.77 22.75 -37.01
CA VAL A 141 -33.25 23.26 -38.30
C VAL A 141 -32.31 22.83 -39.43
N LEU A 142 -31.01 23.01 -39.25
CA LEU A 142 -30.00 22.57 -40.23
C LEU A 142 -30.10 21.06 -40.48
N LYS A 143 -30.49 20.28 -39.47
CA LYS A 143 -30.57 18.83 -39.54
C LYS A 143 -31.80 18.36 -40.31
N LEU A 144 -32.93 19.04 -40.12
CA LEU A 144 -34.15 18.77 -40.88
C LEU A 144 -34.05 19.23 -42.34
N THR A 145 -33.36 20.35 -42.61
CA THR A 145 -33.20 20.91 -43.96
C THR A 145 -32.19 20.15 -44.83
N GLY A 146 -31.50 19.12 -44.28
CA GLY A 146 -30.66 18.23 -45.07
C GLY A 146 -29.29 18.81 -45.47
N ALA A 147 -28.85 19.91 -44.84
CA ALA A 147 -27.48 20.45 -44.98
C ALA A 147 -26.43 19.58 -44.25
N SER A 148 -26.56 18.25 -44.37
CA SER A 148 -26.05 17.27 -43.39
C SER A 148 -24.53 17.17 -43.34
N LYS A 149 -23.82 17.39 -44.45
CA LYS A 149 -22.35 17.27 -44.48
C LYS A 149 -21.66 18.33 -43.63
N THR A 150 -22.11 19.57 -43.71
CA THR A 150 -21.57 20.69 -42.91
C THR A 150 -21.99 20.58 -41.45
N LEU A 151 -23.19 20.03 -41.21
CA LEU A 151 -23.76 19.85 -39.88
C LEU A 151 -23.06 18.74 -39.09
N ASP A 152 -22.76 17.61 -39.72
CA ASP A 152 -21.97 16.56 -39.08
C ASP A 152 -20.60 17.09 -38.65
N MET A 153 -19.98 17.95 -39.47
CA MET A 153 -18.72 18.60 -39.13
C MET A 153 -18.85 19.58 -37.94
N LEU A 154 -19.88 20.43 -37.94
CA LEU A 154 -20.18 21.34 -36.82
C LEU A 154 -20.54 20.59 -35.53
N SER A 155 -21.28 19.48 -35.63
CA SER A 155 -21.62 18.58 -34.52
C SER A 155 -20.36 17.98 -33.90
N ILE A 156 -19.43 17.53 -34.74
CA ILE A 156 -18.14 17.00 -34.30
C ILE A 156 -17.33 18.09 -33.60
N ASP A 157 -17.22 19.29 -34.15
CA ASP A 157 -16.49 20.41 -33.54
C ASP A 157 -17.09 20.81 -32.18
N TYR A 158 -18.42 20.88 -32.08
CA TYR A 158 -19.09 21.15 -30.80
C TYR A 158 -18.80 20.07 -29.76
N ARG A 159 -18.93 18.79 -30.15
CA ARG A 159 -18.62 17.66 -29.26
C ARG A 159 -17.15 17.65 -28.85
N GLN A 160 -16.23 17.97 -29.75
CA GLN A 160 -14.80 18.09 -29.43
C GLN A 160 -14.55 19.21 -28.42
N LYS A 161 -15.14 20.40 -28.61
CA LYS A 161 -15.04 21.51 -27.66
C LYS A 161 -15.63 21.17 -26.29
N ALA A 162 -16.78 20.50 -26.25
CA ALA A 162 -17.40 20.03 -25.01
C ALA A 162 -16.50 19.01 -24.28
N LEU A 163 -15.95 18.04 -25.01
CA LEU A 163 -15.01 17.06 -24.46
C LEU A 163 -13.74 17.72 -23.91
N LEU A 164 -13.18 18.71 -24.61
CA LEU A 164 -12.01 19.46 -24.12
C LEU A 164 -12.33 20.20 -22.82
N ARG A 165 -13.49 20.86 -22.71
CA ARG A 165 -13.92 21.50 -21.46
C ARG A 165 -14.02 20.49 -20.32
N CYS A 166 -14.66 19.34 -20.56
CA CYS A 166 -14.74 18.26 -19.57
C CYS A 166 -13.36 17.76 -19.13
N ILE A 167 -12.43 17.56 -20.07
CA ILE A 167 -11.06 17.14 -19.76
C ILE A 167 -10.36 18.19 -18.88
N THR A 168 -10.43 19.47 -19.23
CA THR A 168 -9.80 20.54 -18.41
C THR A 168 -10.41 20.66 -17.03
N GLN A 169 -11.73 20.45 -16.89
CA GLN A 169 -12.40 20.44 -15.59
C GLN A 169 -11.98 19.22 -14.76
N LEU A 170 -11.86 18.06 -15.40
CA LEU A 170 -11.39 16.84 -14.75
C LEU A 170 -9.94 16.99 -14.27
N GLU A 171 -9.06 17.57 -15.10
CA GLU A 171 -7.66 17.84 -14.74
C GLU A 171 -7.56 18.79 -13.54
N LYS A 172 -8.38 19.86 -13.51
CA LYS A 172 -8.42 20.77 -12.37
C LYS A 172 -8.92 20.09 -11.10
N SER A 173 -9.93 19.23 -11.21
CA SER A 173 -10.47 18.46 -10.09
C SER A 173 -9.46 17.45 -9.57
N SER A 174 -8.78 16.72 -10.46
CA SER A 174 -7.78 15.72 -10.09
C SER A 174 -6.54 16.35 -9.46
N ALA A 175 -6.08 17.49 -9.96
CA ALA A 175 -4.99 18.25 -9.35
C ALA A 175 -5.35 18.65 -7.90
N GLY A 176 -6.55 19.20 -7.68
CA GLY A 176 -7.01 19.54 -6.34
C GLY A 176 -7.12 18.35 -5.39
N GLN A 177 -7.54 17.18 -5.89
CA GLN A 177 -7.58 15.94 -5.10
C GLN A 177 -6.18 15.41 -4.76
N LEU A 178 -5.22 15.50 -5.69
CA LEU A 178 -3.83 15.10 -5.43
C LEU A 178 -3.15 16.02 -4.42
N ASP A 179 -3.39 17.33 -4.49
CA ASP A 179 -2.87 18.29 -3.51
C ASP A 179 -3.42 18.01 -2.10
N ALA A 180 -4.72 17.73 -1.99
CA ALA A 180 -5.34 17.36 -0.71
C ALA A 180 -4.75 16.04 -0.16
N LEU A 181 -4.58 15.02 -1.01
CA LEU A 181 -3.97 13.75 -0.60
C LEU A 181 -2.51 13.93 -0.17
N SER A 182 -1.76 14.80 -0.86
CA SER A 182 -0.38 15.12 -0.48
C SER A 182 -0.32 15.77 0.90
N ALA A 183 -1.22 16.71 1.20
CA ALA A 183 -1.30 17.34 2.51
C ALA A 183 -1.65 16.34 3.62
N ASP A 184 -2.56 15.39 3.35
CA ASP A 184 -2.90 14.32 4.29
C ASP A 184 -1.71 13.37 4.54
N LEU A 185 -0.94 13.04 3.51
CA LEU A 185 0.29 12.25 3.64
C LEU A 185 1.34 12.96 4.50
N ASP A 186 1.53 14.27 4.30
CA ASP A 186 2.45 15.07 5.11
C ASP A 186 2.03 15.10 6.58
N ALA A 187 0.73 15.23 6.85
CA ALA A 187 0.17 15.14 8.20
C ALA A 187 0.41 13.76 8.84
N LEU A 188 0.24 12.68 8.07
CA LEU A 188 0.53 11.32 8.53
C LEU A 188 2.02 11.11 8.82
N TYR A 189 2.92 11.63 8.00
CA TYR A 189 4.37 11.58 8.25
C TYR A 189 4.74 12.33 9.53
N ALA A 190 4.16 13.52 9.75
CA ALA A 190 4.37 14.28 10.98
C ALA A 190 3.87 13.51 12.22
N TYR A 191 2.71 12.85 12.11
CA TYR A 191 2.15 12.02 13.17
C TYR A 191 3.00 10.77 13.47
N ALA A 192 3.49 10.09 12.42
CA ALA A 192 4.41 8.95 12.58
C ALA A 192 5.71 9.36 13.28
N ALA A 193 6.29 10.52 12.91
CA ALA A 193 7.48 11.05 13.57
C ALA A 193 7.22 11.40 15.05
N TYR A 194 6.03 11.90 15.38
CA TYR A 194 5.63 12.14 16.76
C TYR A 194 5.51 10.83 17.56
N LEU A 195 4.88 9.79 16.99
CA LEU A 195 4.78 8.48 17.63
C LEU A 195 6.15 7.85 17.87
N ASP A 196 7.07 7.91 16.90
CA ASP A 196 8.44 7.41 17.06
C ASP A 196 9.15 8.08 18.24
N ARG A 197 9.05 9.41 18.37
CA ARG A 197 9.61 10.14 19.52
C ARG A 197 8.99 9.67 20.85
N ARG A 198 7.68 9.45 20.87
CA ARG A 198 6.96 9.01 22.08
C ARG A 198 7.31 7.57 22.47
N ILE A 199 7.47 6.68 21.49
CA ILE A 199 7.95 5.30 21.70
C ILE A 199 9.38 5.32 22.25
N LYS A 200 10.28 6.12 21.67
CA LYS A 200 11.66 6.26 22.17
C LYS A 200 11.70 6.81 23.61
N ALA A 201 10.88 7.81 23.92
CA ALA A 201 10.77 8.35 25.27
C ALA A 201 10.25 7.30 26.27
N LEU A 202 9.22 6.53 25.89
CA LEU A 202 8.69 5.44 26.70
C LEU A 202 9.74 4.36 26.92
N HIS A 203 10.47 3.96 25.87
CA HIS A 203 11.54 2.97 25.97
C HIS A 203 12.64 3.42 26.95
N LYS A 204 13.06 4.69 26.89
CA LYS A 204 14.02 5.27 27.84
C LYS A 204 13.49 5.25 29.27
N SER A 205 12.20 5.57 29.47
CA SER A 205 11.56 5.52 30.78
C SER A 205 11.50 4.10 31.34
N VAL A 206 11.15 3.12 30.51
CA VAL A 206 11.11 1.69 30.88
C VAL A 206 12.51 1.18 31.20
N ALA A 207 13.52 1.54 30.40
CA ALA A 207 14.91 1.17 30.67
C ALA A 207 15.40 1.74 32.00
N LYS A 208 15.07 3.01 32.31
CA LYS A 208 15.38 3.63 33.60
C LYS A 208 14.65 2.93 34.77
N ALA A 209 13.35 2.68 34.64
CA ALA A 209 12.60 1.97 35.68
C ALA A 209 13.16 0.57 35.93
N LYS A 210 13.59 -0.14 34.87
CA LYS A 210 14.26 -1.44 34.98
C LYS A 210 15.58 -1.32 35.77
N THR A 211 16.42 -0.34 35.49
CA THR A 211 17.67 -0.16 36.24
C THR A 211 17.41 0.21 37.69
N ASP A 212 16.41 1.05 37.95
CA ASP A 212 16.02 1.47 39.30
C ASP A 212 15.53 0.26 40.13
N LEU A 213 14.68 -0.59 39.53
CA LEU A 213 14.23 -1.83 40.17
C LEU A 213 15.38 -2.83 40.43
N LEU A 214 16.32 -2.97 39.50
CA LEU A 214 17.49 -3.83 39.71
C LEU A 214 18.36 -3.33 40.87
N MET A 215 18.60 -2.03 40.95
CA MET A 215 19.31 -1.42 42.09
C MET A 215 18.56 -1.63 43.41
N GLU A 216 17.23 -1.55 43.40
CA GLU A 216 16.40 -1.78 44.58
C GLU A 216 16.42 -3.26 45.02
N ILE A 217 16.37 -4.19 44.08
CA ILE A 217 16.53 -5.63 44.35
C ILE A 217 17.90 -5.90 44.99
N GLU A 218 18.97 -5.31 44.45
CA GLU A 218 20.33 -5.46 45.01
C GLU A 218 20.43 -4.84 46.41
N ARG A 219 19.80 -3.68 46.63
CA ARG A 219 19.72 -3.02 47.95
C ARG A 219 19.02 -3.93 48.96
N MET A 220 17.87 -4.48 48.61
CA MET A 220 17.11 -5.41 49.46
C MET A 220 17.87 -6.71 49.71
N GLY A 221 18.59 -7.22 48.70
CA GLY A 221 19.46 -8.39 48.86
C GLY A 221 20.56 -8.18 49.90
N ARG A 222 21.23 -7.02 49.87
CA ARG A 222 22.25 -6.65 50.88
C ARG A 222 21.68 -6.50 52.28
N LEU A 223 20.47 -5.96 52.42
CA LEU A 223 19.78 -5.87 53.73
C LEU A 223 19.43 -7.26 54.26
N ALA A 224 18.82 -8.10 53.42
CA ALA A 224 18.48 -9.47 53.80
C ALA A 224 19.73 -10.29 54.21
N GLU A 225 20.87 -10.09 53.55
CA GLU A 225 22.11 -10.76 53.92
C GLU A 225 22.66 -10.26 55.27
N ARG A 226 22.56 -8.95 55.56
CA ARG A 226 22.92 -8.40 56.88
C ARG A 226 22.04 -8.98 57.99
N GLU A 227 20.73 -9.04 57.77
CA GLU A 227 19.78 -9.64 58.72
C GLU A 227 20.09 -11.12 58.96
N ARG A 228 20.39 -11.89 57.90
CA ARG A 228 20.82 -13.29 58.03
C ARG A 228 22.08 -13.43 58.86
N ARG A 229 23.10 -12.60 58.62
CA ARG A 229 24.35 -12.62 59.40
C ARG A 229 24.10 -12.26 60.86
N GLN A 230 23.25 -11.26 61.12
CA GLN A 230 22.87 -10.88 62.48
C GLN A 230 22.08 -11.99 63.18
N ALA A 231 21.15 -12.64 62.49
CA ALA A 231 20.42 -13.79 63.01
C ALA A 231 21.36 -14.95 63.34
N GLN A 232 22.33 -15.25 62.48
CA GLN A 232 23.36 -16.27 62.74
C GLN A 232 24.22 -15.91 63.96
N GLN A 233 24.65 -14.65 64.10
CA GLN A 233 25.39 -14.19 65.28
C GLN A 233 24.56 -14.31 66.56
N ASN A 234 23.30 -13.88 66.51
CA ASN A 234 22.37 -14.02 67.64
C ASN A 234 22.17 -15.49 68.01
N GLN A 235 22.03 -16.38 67.03
CA GLN A 235 21.92 -17.81 67.25
C GLN A 235 23.17 -18.39 67.92
N MET A 236 24.37 -18.01 67.46
CA MET A 236 25.63 -18.41 68.09
C MET A 236 25.73 -17.92 69.55
N LEU A 237 25.31 -16.69 69.84
CA LEU A 237 25.27 -16.16 71.20
C LEU A 237 24.29 -16.92 72.10
N VAL A 238 23.11 -17.25 71.57
CA VAL A 238 22.11 -18.06 72.29
C VAL A 238 22.66 -19.45 72.58
N ASP A 239 23.29 -20.09 71.61
CA ASP A 239 23.89 -21.42 71.78
C ASP A 239 25.08 -21.39 72.75
N ALA A 240 25.91 -20.34 72.72
CA ALA A 240 26.99 -20.15 73.68
C ALA A 240 26.47 -19.98 75.11
N ARG A 241 25.42 -19.18 75.31
CA ARG A 241 24.74 -19.04 76.61
C ARG A 241 24.18 -20.36 77.09
N ARG A 242 23.46 -21.10 76.21
CA ARG A 242 22.97 -22.45 76.53
C ARG A 242 24.09 -23.40 76.96
N ARG A 243 25.27 -23.34 76.32
CA ARG A 243 26.43 -24.12 76.73
C ARG A 243 26.94 -23.71 78.11
N GLN A 244 27.03 -22.41 78.39
CA GLN A 244 27.42 -21.91 79.71
C GLN A 244 26.42 -22.34 80.78
N ASP A 245 25.12 -22.14 80.56
CA ASP A 245 24.05 -22.58 81.47
C ASP A 245 24.14 -24.10 81.71
N ASN A 246 24.37 -24.89 80.66
CA ASN A 246 24.57 -26.34 80.77
C ASN A 246 25.83 -26.70 81.58
N LEU A 247 26.92 -25.96 81.44
CA LEU A 247 28.15 -26.17 82.23
C LEU A 247 27.93 -25.79 83.70
N GLU A 248 27.23 -24.70 83.97
CA GLU A 248 26.87 -24.29 85.34
C GLU A 248 25.95 -25.34 86.00
N VAL A 249 24.96 -25.85 85.27
CA VAL A 249 24.11 -26.95 85.74
C VAL A 249 24.93 -28.20 86.01
N ARG A 250 25.86 -28.57 85.11
CA ARG A 250 26.77 -29.70 85.32
C ARG A 250 27.66 -29.52 86.54
N SER A 251 28.29 -28.36 86.70
CA SER A 251 29.13 -28.07 87.87
C SER A 251 28.34 -28.09 89.18
N LYS A 252 27.09 -27.60 89.18
CA LYS A 252 26.18 -27.73 90.34
C LYS A 252 25.85 -29.19 90.64
N LEU A 253 25.56 -29.99 89.60
CA LEU A 253 25.30 -31.42 89.74
C LEU A 253 26.53 -32.17 90.25
N GLU A 254 27.71 -31.88 89.72
CA GLU A 254 28.99 -32.43 90.18
C GLU A 254 29.25 -32.04 91.64
N GLY A 255 29.06 -30.77 92.02
CA GLY A 255 29.19 -30.34 93.41
C GLY A 255 28.19 -31.04 94.35
N GLN A 256 26.96 -31.28 93.90
CA GLN A 256 25.99 -32.09 94.64
C GLN A 256 26.42 -33.56 94.74
N LEU A 257 27.00 -34.11 93.67
CA LEU A 257 27.46 -35.49 93.62
C LEU A 257 28.69 -35.70 94.51
N ASP A 258 29.61 -34.74 94.55
CA ASP A 258 30.75 -34.69 95.47
C ASP A 258 30.30 -34.53 96.92
N SER A 259 29.30 -33.69 97.20
CA SER A 259 28.73 -33.59 98.56
C SER A 259 28.07 -34.89 98.97
N LEU A 260 27.34 -35.54 98.06
CA LEU A 260 26.74 -36.85 98.30
C LEU A 260 27.81 -37.91 98.48
N GLN A 261 28.90 -37.91 97.71
CA GLN A 261 30.03 -38.84 97.88
C GLN A 261 30.80 -38.58 99.17
N ALA A 262 30.93 -37.33 99.61
CA ALA A 262 31.52 -36.99 100.90
C ALA A 262 30.63 -37.49 102.05
N GLU A 263 29.31 -37.31 101.95
CA GLU A 263 28.34 -37.90 102.88
C GLU A 263 28.39 -39.43 102.86
N LEU A 264 28.44 -40.05 101.68
CA LEU A 264 28.56 -41.51 101.52
C LEU A 264 29.89 -42.02 102.07
N GLY A 265 30.96 -41.25 101.89
CA GLY A 265 32.28 -41.51 102.48
C GLY A 265 32.28 -41.36 103.99
N HIS A 266 31.54 -40.38 104.54
CA HIS A 266 31.32 -40.22 105.98
C HIS A 266 30.51 -41.40 106.53
N LEU A 267 29.38 -41.74 105.91
CA LEU A 267 28.53 -42.88 106.25
C LEU A 267 29.27 -44.22 106.07
N SER A 268 30.15 -44.34 105.09
CA SER A 268 31.00 -45.52 104.88
C SER A 268 32.11 -45.60 105.92
N ARG A 269 32.69 -44.47 106.36
CA ARG A 269 33.63 -44.45 107.49
C ARG A 269 32.91 -44.73 108.80
N GLU A 270 31.70 -44.22 108.99
CA GLU A 270 30.82 -44.59 110.11
C GLU A 270 30.45 -46.07 110.07
N ARG A 271 30.17 -46.63 108.89
CA ARG A 271 29.95 -48.09 108.74
C ARG A 271 31.21 -48.91 108.90
N GLN A 272 32.38 -48.45 108.46
CA GLN A 272 33.65 -49.14 108.68
C GLN A 272 34.09 -49.06 110.15
N LEU A 273 33.80 -47.95 110.83
CA LEU A 273 33.94 -47.81 112.27
C LEU A 273 32.93 -48.70 113.00
N GLN A 274 31.67 -48.78 112.55
CA GLN A 274 30.67 -49.72 113.09
C GLN A 274 31.05 -51.19 112.83
N CYS A 275 31.61 -51.54 111.68
CA CYS A 275 32.10 -52.90 111.38
C CYS A 275 33.37 -53.27 112.16
N LEU A 276 34.11 -52.30 112.71
CA LEU A 276 35.22 -52.55 113.63
C LEU A 276 34.78 -52.64 115.11
N THR A 277 33.51 -52.35 115.40
CA THR A 277 32.94 -52.43 116.77
C THR A 277 31.72 -53.33 116.91
N SER A 278 31.27 -54.03 115.86
CA SER A 278 30.26 -55.09 115.99
C SER A 278 30.86 -56.46 115.68
N GLU A 279 31.13 -57.20 116.74
CA GLU A 279 31.46 -58.62 116.76
C GLU A 279 30.45 -59.46 115.96
N GLY A 280 30.95 -60.55 115.35
CA GLY A 280 30.19 -61.54 114.59
C GLY A 280 30.51 -61.44 113.10
N GLY A 281 31.53 -62.09 112.55
CA GLY A 281 31.92 -63.47 112.79
C GLY A 281 31.11 -64.38 111.88
N ILE A 282 31.77 -64.86 110.81
CA ILE A 282 31.34 -65.93 109.88
C ILE A 282 30.47 -65.47 108.70
N GLU A 283 31.12 -65.23 107.54
CA GLU A 283 30.65 -65.52 106.15
C GLU A 283 31.32 -64.67 105.04
N VAL A 284 32.30 -63.82 105.37
CA VAL A 284 33.00 -62.96 104.37
C VAL A 284 33.87 -63.75 103.38
N ALA A 285 34.25 -65.00 103.71
CA ALA A 285 34.97 -65.87 102.78
C ALA A 285 34.05 -66.52 101.72
N ALA A 286 32.76 -66.72 102.02
CA ALA A 286 31.80 -67.33 101.08
C ALA A 286 31.34 -66.31 100.02
N ILE A 287 31.10 -65.06 100.43
CA ILE A 287 30.66 -63.98 99.53
C ILE A 287 31.79 -63.56 98.56
N ARG A 288 33.06 -63.56 98.99
CA ARG A 288 34.21 -63.27 98.10
C ARG A 288 34.35 -64.27 96.95
N LYS A 289 33.95 -65.53 97.15
CA LYS A 289 33.99 -66.57 96.10
C LYS A 289 32.79 -66.46 95.15
N ALA A 290 31.61 -66.12 95.67
CA ALA A 290 30.40 -65.92 94.87
C ALA A 290 30.46 -64.66 93.98
N VAL A 291 31.02 -63.56 94.49
CA VAL A 291 31.16 -62.31 93.73
C VAL A 291 32.21 -62.43 92.62
N ARG A 292 33.33 -63.14 92.86
CA ARG A 292 34.37 -63.33 91.84
C ARG A 292 33.87 -64.17 90.64
N VAL A 293 33.05 -65.20 90.90
CA VAL A 293 32.42 -66.02 89.84
C VAL A 293 31.37 -65.24 89.03
N ARG A 294 30.66 -64.30 89.67
CA ARG A 294 29.64 -63.49 88.97
C ARG A 294 30.26 -62.35 88.17
N LEU A 295 31.37 -61.77 88.65
CA LEU A 295 32.12 -60.75 87.92
C LEU A 295 32.75 -61.31 86.63
N ASP A 296 33.34 -62.50 86.68
CA ASP A 296 33.93 -63.14 85.48
C ASP A 296 32.86 -63.59 84.47
N ARG A 297 31.62 -63.87 84.92
CA ARG A 297 30.54 -64.36 84.06
C ARG A 297 29.68 -63.26 83.42
N GLU A 298 29.50 -62.12 84.10
CA GLU A 298 28.64 -61.03 83.61
C GLU A 298 29.43 -59.81 83.09
N VAL A 299 30.61 -59.51 83.64
CA VAL A 299 31.35 -58.28 83.34
C VAL A 299 32.43 -58.48 82.27
N GLY A 300 33.07 -59.66 82.22
CA GLY A 300 34.07 -60.01 81.19
C GLY A 300 33.58 -59.80 79.75
N PRO A 301 32.42 -60.33 79.34
CA PRO A 301 31.92 -60.20 77.96
C PRO A 301 31.53 -58.76 77.58
N TRP A 302 31.22 -57.91 78.57
CA TRP A 302 30.87 -56.50 78.33
C TRP A 302 32.12 -55.64 78.18
N LEU A 303 33.16 -55.89 78.97
CA LEU A 303 34.45 -55.20 78.86
C LEU A 303 35.18 -55.53 77.55
N ASP A 304 35.09 -56.77 77.07
CA ASP A 304 35.64 -57.16 75.77
C ASP A 304 34.88 -56.53 74.58
N ARG A 305 33.57 -56.22 74.73
CA ARG A 305 32.80 -55.47 73.72
C ARG A 305 33.20 -54.01 73.64
N GLU A 306 33.46 -53.35 74.77
CA GLU A 306 33.87 -51.94 74.75
C GLU A 306 35.34 -51.71 74.45
N LEU A 307 36.22 -52.66 74.76
CA LEU A 307 37.59 -52.63 74.25
C LEU A 307 37.66 -52.91 72.74
N ALA A 308 36.69 -53.64 72.17
CA ALA A 308 36.56 -53.83 70.73
C ALA A 308 35.95 -52.60 70.03
N SER A 309 35.00 -51.90 70.65
CA SER A 309 34.39 -50.68 70.08
C SER A 309 35.37 -49.49 70.08
N LEU A 310 36.24 -49.38 71.09
CA LEU A 310 37.29 -48.34 71.18
C LEU A 310 38.47 -48.54 70.21
N LYS A 311 38.72 -49.77 69.73
CA LYS A 311 39.76 -50.05 68.71
C LYS A 311 39.31 -49.83 67.26
N LEU A 312 38.02 -49.59 67.02
CA LEU A 312 37.45 -49.30 65.69
C LEU A 312 37.21 -47.80 65.44
N ALA A 313 37.48 -46.94 66.44
CA ALA A 313 37.26 -45.49 66.38
C ALA A 313 38.54 -44.65 66.59
N ALA A 314 39.71 -45.28 66.50
CA ALA A 314 41.03 -44.64 66.39
C ALA A 314 41.70 -45.10 65.10
#